data_AF-A0A3D3NPY2-F1
#
_entry.id   AF-A0A3D3NPY2-F1
#
_cell.length_a   1.000
_cell.length_b   1.000
_cell.length_c   1.000
_cell.angle_alpha   90.00
_cell.angle_beta   90.00
_cell.angle_gamma   90.00
#
_symmetry.space_group_name_H-M   'P 1'
#
loop_
_entity.id
_entity.type
_entity.pdbx_description
1 polymer ?
#
loop_
_entity_poly.entity_id
_entity_poly.type
_entity_poly.pdbx_seq_one_letter_code
_entity_poly.pdbx_strand_id
1 'polypeptide(L)'
;FSLSGKDVMLDPEGALWQPREQAPVKVDVSQWNEYVILAQGNRLQHFINGQPTSELIDHHADKRALEGLLAIQLHKGNPNRVEIKDLRLKVLPEVPLVPFEPAKLPATATKVEKPRTSRPQGTGPVVPVKK
;
A
#
# COMPACT_ATOMS: atom_id res chain seq x y z
N PHE A 1 2.14 1.04 -5.51
CA PHE A 1 1.99 0.17 -4.32
C PHE A 1 3.17 0.42 -3.41
N SER A 2 2.91 0.98 -2.23
CA SER A 2 3.90 1.12 -1.17
C SER A 2 4.29 -0.26 -0.61
N LEU A 3 5.50 -0.37 -0.06
CA LEU A 3 5.88 -1.53 0.74
C LEU A 3 5.36 -1.34 2.17
N SER A 4 5.18 -2.42 2.92
CA SER A 4 4.92 -2.32 4.36
C SER A 4 6.01 -1.48 5.04
N GLY A 5 5.59 -0.54 5.88
CA GLY A 5 6.44 0.43 6.54
C GLY A 5 6.75 1.69 5.72
N LYS A 6 6.18 1.85 4.53
CA LYS A 6 6.46 2.98 3.64
C LYS A 6 5.18 3.75 3.33
N ASP A 7 5.16 5.02 3.70
CA ASP A 7 4.14 5.93 3.18
C ASP A 7 4.59 6.49 1.84
N VAL A 8 3.61 6.76 0.99
CA VAL A 8 3.82 7.22 -0.37
C VAL A 8 2.83 8.33 -0.69
N MET A 9 3.28 9.32 -1.44
CA MET A 9 2.42 10.39 -1.95
C MET A 9 2.72 10.61 -3.42
N LEU A 10 1.69 10.84 -4.24
CA LEU A 10 1.85 11.41 -5.57
C LEU A 10 1.52 12.89 -5.49
N ASP A 11 2.38 13.75 -6.02
CA ASP A 11 2.07 15.18 -6.21
C ASP A 11 1.13 15.38 -7.43
N PRO A 12 0.61 16.60 -7.67
CA PRO A 12 -0.29 16.88 -8.79
C PRO A 12 0.32 16.54 -10.16
N GLU A 13 1.65 16.63 -10.29
CA GLU A 13 2.41 16.30 -11.50
C GLU A 13 2.67 14.79 -11.65
N GLY A 14 2.26 13.98 -10.66
CA GLY A 14 2.42 12.53 -10.63
C GLY A 14 3.80 12.04 -10.23
N ALA A 15 4.64 12.91 -9.66
CA ALA A 15 5.90 12.53 -9.07
C ALA A 15 5.68 11.79 -7.74
N LEU A 16 6.46 10.73 -7.54
CA LEU A 16 6.34 9.83 -6.41
C LEU A 16 7.24 10.29 -5.26
N TRP A 17 6.66 10.42 -4.08
CA TRP A 17 7.35 10.83 -2.85
C TRP A 17 7.20 9.78 -1.77
N GLN A 18 8.23 9.62 -0.97
CA GLN A 18 8.28 8.79 0.24
C GLN A 18 8.42 9.74 1.44
N PRO A 19 7.31 10.23 2.03
CA PRO A 19 7.34 11.18 3.15
C PRO A 19 7.78 10.54 4.46
N ARG A 20 7.45 9.25 4.67
CA ARG A 20 7.75 8.53 5.90
C ARG A 20 8.14 7.08 5.61
N GLU A 21 9.08 6.60 6.41
CA GLU A 21 9.46 5.20 6.50
C GLU A 21 9.50 4.79 7.98
N GLN A 22 8.97 3.60 8.27
CA GLN A 22 8.99 2.97 9.58
C GLN A 22 9.31 1.48 9.44
N ALA A 23 9.63 0.84 10.56
CA ALA A 23 9.83 -0.60 10.59
C ALA A 23 8.55 -1.31 10.08
N PRO A 24 8.69 -2.30 9.17
CA PRO A 24 7.55 -3.09 8.73
C PRO A 24 6.89 -3.82 9.89
N VAL A 25 5.55 -3.93 9.85
CA VAL A 25 4.81 -4.75 10.81
C VAL A 25 5.17 -6.22 10.55
N LYS A 26 5.72 -6.88 11.57
CA LYS A 26 6.02 -8.31 11.53
C LYS A 26 4.72 -9.10 11.63
N VAL A 27 4.53 -10.06 10.74
CA VAL A 27 3.34 -10.91 10.67
C VAL A 27 3.76 -12.36 10.54
N ASP A 28 3.05 -13.26 11.23
CA ASP A 28 3.16 -14.69 11.00
C ASP A 28 2.13 -15.09 9.94
N VAL A 29 2.61 -15.39 8.73
CA VAL A 29 1.75 -15.75 7.59
C VAL A 29 1.12 -17.14 7.72
N SER A 30 1.50 -17.93 8.73
CA SER A 30 0.84 -19.20 9.05
C SER A 30 -0.42 -19.03 9.90
N GLN A 31 -0.65 -17.83 10.44
CA GLN A 31 -1.77 -17.51 11.32
C GLN A 31 -2.79 -16.59 10.62
N TRP A 32 -3.98 -16.50 11.20
CA TRP A 32 -4.96 -15.50 10.79
C TRP A 32 -4.44 -14.10 11.14
N ASN A 33 -4.44 -13.20 10.15
CA ASN A 33 -4.09 -11.80 10.32
C ASN A 33 -5.28 -10.95 9.89
N GLU A 34 -5.60 -9.92 10.68
CA GLU A 34 -6.64 -8.97 10.33
C GLU A 34 -6.08 -7.90 9.42
N TYR A 35 -6.76 -7.63 8.30
CA TYR A 35 -6.42 -6.56 7.37
C TYR A 35 -7.55 -5.54 7.35
N VAL A 36 -7.21 -4.27 7.53
CA VAL A 36 -8.14 -3.15 7.36
C VAL A 36 -7.59 -2.21 6.31
N ILE A 37 -8.44 -1.86 5.35
CA ILE A 37 -8.18 -0.85 4.33
C ILE A 37 -9.19 0.28 4.56
N LEU A 38 -8.69 1.48 4.84
CA LEU A 38 -9.49 2.70 4.84
C LEU A 38 -9.20 3.46 3.56
N ALA A 39 -10.21 3.56 2.69
CA ALA A 39 -10.16 4.35 1.47
C ALA A 39 -11.15 5.52 1.61
N GLN A 40 -10.63 6.74 1.73
CA GLN A 40 -11.42 7.95 1.92
C GLN A 40 -10.88 9.07 1.01
N GLY A 41 -11.62 9.40 -0.04
CA GLY A 41 -11.18 10.35 -1.05
C GLY A 41 -9.88 9.89 -1.72
N ASN A 42 -8.87 10.75 -1.72
CA ASN A 42 -7.54 10.46 -2.28
C ASN A 42 -6.56 9.84 -1.27
N ARG A 43 -7.02 9.45 -0.08
CA ARG A 43 -6.19 8.86 0.99
C ARG A 43 -6.56 7.39 1.20
N LEU A 44 -5.55 6.52 1.10
CA LEU A 44 -5.67 5.10 1.39
C LEU A 44 -4.74 4.74 2.55
N GLN A 45 -5.26 4.07 3.56
CA GLN A 45 -4.51 3.62 4.72
C GLN A 45 -4.69 2.12 4.91
N HIS A 46 -3.59 1.43 5.16
CA HIS A 46 -3.58 -0.01 5.41
C HIS A 46 -3.14 -0.29 6.84
N PHE A 47 -3.79 -1.29 7.42
CA PHE A 47 -3.48 -1.79 8.75
C PHE A 47 -3.42 -3.30 8.73
N ILE A 48 -2.49 -3.86 9.52
CA ILE A 48 -2.44 -5.29 9.80
C ILE A 48 -2.45 -5.49 11.31
N ASN A 49 -3.37 -6.31 11.81
CA ASN A 49 -3.55 -6.58 13.23
C ASN A 49 -3.65 -5.27 14.06
N GLY A 50 -4.40 -4.28 13.54
CA GLY A 50 -4.57 -2.95 14.14
C GLY A 50 -3.37 -1.99 13.99
N GLN A 51 -2.23 -2.45 13.48
CA GLN A 51 -1.02 -1.63 13.33
C GLN A 51 -0.99 -0.95 11.95
N PRO A 52 -0.71 0.37 11.84
CA PRO A 52 -0.61 1.06 10.55
C PRO A 52 0.62 0.58 9.77
N THR A 53 0.41 0.12 8.54
CA THR A 53 1.47 -0.44 7.69
C THR A 53 1.89 0.50 6.57
N SER A 54 0.95 1.21 5.95
CA SER A 54 1.26 2.14 4.87
C SER A 54 0.12 3.13 4.63
N GLU A 55 0.48 4.33 4.20
CA GLU A 55 -0.44 5.33 3.68
C GLU A 55 -0.09 5.72 2.23
N LEU A 56 -1.12 5.96 1.43
CA LEU A 56 -1.03 6.56 0.11
C LEU A 56 -1.91 7.80 0.07
N ILE A 57 -1.36 8.93 -0.37
CA ILE A 57 -2.15 10.11 -0.76
C ILE A 57 -1.88 10.42 -2.24
N ASP A 58 -2.90 10.34 -3.09
CA ASP A 58 -2.75 10.51 -4.54
C ASP A 58 -3.32 11.87 -5.00
N HIS A 59 -2.45 12.86 -5.16
CA HIS A 59 -2.86 14.18 -5.67
C HIS A 59 -2.91 14.27 -7.20
N HIS A 60 -2.54 13.22 -7.93
CA HIS A 60 -2.47 13.23 -9.39
C HIS A 60 -3.87 13.04 -10.03
N ALA A 61 -4.64 14.13 -10.08
CA ALA A 61 -6.05 14.13 -10.44
C ALA A 61 -6.36 13.43 -11.78
N ASP A 62 -5.50 13.61 -12.78
CA ASP A 62 -5.72 13.10 -14.13
C ASP A 62 -5.59 11.57 -14.23
N LYS A 63 -4.93 10.91 -13.25
CA LYS A 63 -4.66 9.46 -13.29
C LYS A 63 -5.11 8.69 -12.06
N ARG A 64 -5.47 9.36 -10.98
CA ARG A 64 -6.02 8.69 -9.79
C ARG A 64 -7.41 8.14 -10.09
N ALA A 65 -7.76 7.07 -9.38
CA ALA A 65 -9.13 6.54 -9.35
C ALA A 65 -9.72 6.78 -7.94
N LEU A 66 -10.94 7.33 -7.88
CA LEU A 66 -11.69 7.49 -6.63
C LEU A 66 -12.67 6.34 -6.37
N GLU A 67 -12.92 5.52 -7.38
CA GLU A 67 -13.77 4.35 -7.32
C GLU A 67 -13.15 3.21 -8.14
N GLY A 68 -13.61 1.98 -7.87
CA GLY A 68 -13.12 0.80 -8.58
C GLY A 68 -13.61 -0.49 -7.96
N LEU A 69 -13.07 -1.60 -8.46
CA LEU A 69 -13.39 -2.94 -7.98
C LEU A 69 -12.46 -3.35 -6.85
N LEU A 70 -13.02 -4.00 -5.82
CA LEU A 70 -12.24 -4.74 -4.83
C LEU A 70 -12.01 -6.17 -5.34
N ALA A 71 -10.75 -6.58 -5.43
CA ALA A 71 -10.37 -7.91 -5.87
C ALA A 71 -9.26 -8.49 -4.99
N ILE A 72 -9.26 -9.81 -4.85
CA ILE A 72 -8.17 -10.56 -4.22
C ILE A 72 -7.24 -11.05 -5.32
N GLN A 73 -5.98 -10.65 -5.25
CA GLN A 73 -4.96 -11.13 -6.19
C GLN A 73 -4.27 -12.37 -5.62
N LEU A 74 -4.36 -13.49 -6.36
CA LEU A 74 -3.49 -14.64 -6.14
C LEU A 74 -2.29 -14.53 -7.08
N HIS A 75 -1.10 -14.33 -6.52
CA HIS A 75 0.11 -14.13 -7.33
C HIS A 75 0.55 -15.44 -8.00
N LYS A 76 0.82 -15.40 -9.30
CA LYS A 76 1.39 -16.53 -10.06
C LYS A 76 2.89 -16.65 -9.77
N GLY A 77 3.35 -17.81 -9.33
CA GLY A 77 4.75 -18.04 -8.98
C GLY A 77 4.95 -19.39 -8.32
N ASN A 78 5.76 -19.44 -7.26
CA ASN A 78 5.89 -20.64 -6.44
C ASN A 78 4.52 -21.09 -5.90
N PRO A 79 4.28 -22.40 -5.75
CA PRO A 79 3.04 -22.92 -5.18
C PRO A 79 2.74 -22.24 -3.84
N ASN A 80 1.56 -21.63 -3.75
CA ASN A 80 1.11 -20.93 -2.55
C ASN A 80 -0.38 -21.17 -2.33
N ARG A 81 -0.81 -21.03 -1.07
CA ARG A 81 -2.21 -21.12 -0.63
C ARG A 81 -2.56 -19.84 0.11
N VAL A 82 -3.73 -19.30 -0.20
CA VAL A 82 -4.29 -18.12 0.49
C VAL A 82 -5.65 -18.52 1.03
N GLU A 83 -5.90 -18.21 2.29
CA GLU A 83 -7.18 -18.46 2.97
C GLU A 83 -7.75 -17.13 3.43
N ILE A 84 -9.04 -16.91 3.17
CA ILE A 84 -9.72 -15.65 3.45
C ILE A 84 -11.04 -15.98 4.14
N LYS A 85 -11.32 -15.26 5.22
CA LYS A 85 -12.58 -15.32 5.94
C LYS A 85 -12.99 -13.93 6.40
N ASP A 86 -14.26 -13.78 6.74
CA ASP A 86 -14.82 -12.55 7.32
C ASP A 86 -14.61 -11.28 6.45
N LEU A 87 -14.68 -11.42 5.12
CA LEU A 87 -14.60 -10.27 4.21
C LEU A 87 -15.85 -9.38 4.38
N ARG A 88 -15.64 -8.16 4.87
CA ARG A 88 -16.70 -7.18 5.12
C ARG A 88 -16.37 -5.89 4.39
N LEU A 89 -17.40 -5.23 3.87
CA LEU A 89 -17.30 -3.94 3.20
C LEU A 89 -18.28 -2.97 3.86
N LYS A 90 -17.79 -1.77 4.19
CA LYS A 90 -18.61 -0.65 4.64
C LYS A 90 -18.33 0.55 3.74
N VAL A 91 -19.37 1.01 3.05
CA VAL A 91 -19.30 2.28 2.31
C VAL A 91 -19.27 3.42 3.32
N LEU A 92 -18.27 4.29 3.21
CA LEU A 92 -18.11 5.47 4.04
C LEU A 92 -18.78 6.67 3.37
N PRO A 93 -19.24 7.68 4.13
CA PRO A 93 -19.66 8.96 3.56
C PRO A 93 -18.53 9.58 2.76
N GLU A 94 -18.90 10.35 1.74
CA GLU A 94 -17.93 11.16 1.00
C GLU A 94 -17.31 12.21 1.92
N VAL A 95 -16.01 12.41 1.77
CA VAL A 95 -15.23 13.40 2.51
C VAL A 95 -14.44 14.25 1.53
N PRO A 96 -14.15 15.53 1.85
CA PRO A 96 -13.28 16.36 1.03
C PRO A 96 -11.92 15.68 0.79
N LEU A 97 -11.38 15.85 -0.41
CA LEU A 97 -10.05 15.37 -0.74
C LEU A 97 -9.01 16.07 0.14
N VAL A 98 -7.95 15.34 0.50
CA VAL A 98 -6.79 15.91 1.16
C VAL A 98 -6.10 16.85 0.17
N PRO A 99 -5.97 18.16 0.47
CA PRO A 99 -5.31 19.10 -0.42
C PRO A 99 -3.81 18.83 -0.48
N PHE A 100 -3.19 19.14 -1.62
CA PHE A 100 -1.73 19.09 -1.73
C PHE A 100 -1.14 20.36 -1.10
N GLU A 101 -0.29 20.18 -0.10
CA GLU A 101 0.36 21.28 0.61
C GLU A 101 1.88 21.09 0.59
N PRO A 102 2.61 21.66 -0.39
CA PRO A 102 4.05 21.49 -0.54
C PRO A 102 4.84 21.86 0.73
N ALA A 103 4.37 22.90 1.44
CA ALA A 103 4.99 23.39 2.67
C ALA A 103 4.87 22.41 3.85
N LYS A 104 3.96 21.44 3.79
CA LYS A 104 3.78 20.40 4.81
C LYS A 104 4.52 19.11 4.50
N LEU A 105 5.26 19.05 3.39
CA LEU A 105 6.09 17.88 3.12
C LEU A 105 7.17 17.78 4.20
N PRO A 106 7.31 16.62 4.86
CA PRO A 106 8.34 16.45 5.87
C PRO A 106 9.71 16.62 5.21
N ALA A 107 10.67 17.20 5.92
CA ALA A 107 12.03 17.38 5.42
C ALA A 107 12.72 16.05 5.04
N THR A 108 12.19 14.93 5.55
CA THR A 108 12.61 13.56 5.22
C THR A 108 11.99 13.01 3.93
N ALA A 109 11.12 13.76 3.26
CA ALA A 109 10.47 13.32 2.04
C ALA A 109 11.50 13.15 0.92
N THR A 110 11.66 11.91 0.46
CA THR A 110 12.55 11.59 -0.65
C THR A 110 11.73 11.35 -1.91
N LYS A 111 12.21 11.89 -3.04
CA LYS A 111 11.61 11.58 -4.33
C LYS A 111 12.00 10.15 -4.72
N VAL A 112 11.01 9.30 -4.98
CA VAL A 112 11.22 7.91 -5.33
C VAL A 112 11.31 7.79 -6.84
N GLU A 113 12.47 7.41 -7.35
CA GLU A 113 12.57 6.96 -8.74
C GLU A 113 11.77 5.68 -8.92
N LYS A 114 11.00 5.56 -10.00
CA LYS A 114 10.21 4.36 -10.27
C LYS A 114 11.14 3.14 -10.26
N PRO A 115 10.91 2.15 -9.37
CA PRO A 115 11.78 0.99 -9.30
C PRO A 115 11.79 0.27 -10.65
N ARG A 116 12.98 0.06 -11.22
CA ARG A 116 13.15 -0.84 -12.36
C ARG A 116 13.19 -2.28 -11.83
N THR A 117 12.07 -3.00 -11.90
CA THR A 117 12.05 -4.43 -11.63
C THR A 117 12.36 -5.22 -12.89
N SER A 118 13.43 -6.02 -12.88
CA SER A 118 13.80 -6.91 -13.99
C SER A 118 13.09 -8.27 -13.92
N ARG A 119 12.49 -8.61 -12.77
CA ARG A 119 11.78 -9.88 -12.51
C ARG A 119 10.52 -9.66 -11.66
N PRO A 120 9.46 -9.05 -12.22
CA PRO A 120 8.25 -8.70 -11.47
C PRO A 120 7.46 -9.91 -10.93
N GLN A 121 7.79 -11.13 -11.39
CA GLN A 121 7.01 -12.34 -11.13
C GLN A 121 7.61 -13.25 -10.04
N GLY A 122 8.76 -12.90 -9.46
CA GLY A 122 9.34 -13.68 -8.36
C GLY A 122 9.66 -15.15 -8.67
N THR A 123 9.88 -15.51 -9.95
CA THR A 123 10.18 -16.87 -10.42
C THR A 123 11.59 -17.37 -10.09
N GLY A 124 12.20 -16.83 -9.03
CA GLY A 124 13.51 -17.27 -8.54
C GLY A 124 13.40 -18.56 -7.70
N PRO A 125 14.50 -19.30 -7.52
CA PRO A 125 14.52 -20.47 -6.65
C PRO A 125 14.06 -20.10 -5.23
N VAL A 126 13.24 -20.96 -4.62
CA VAL A 126 12.82 -20.81 -3.21
C VAL A 126 14.08 -20.82 -2.35
N VAL A 127 14.44 -19.68 -1.76
CA VAL A 127 15.54 -19.61 -0.81
C VAL A 127 15.03 -20.15 0.52
N PRO A 128 15.61 -21.23 1.08
CA PRO A 128 15.20 -21.73 2.39
C PRO A 128 15.40 -20.65 3.46
N VAL A 129 14.43 -20.53 4.37
CA VAL A 129 14.62 -19.70 5.57
C VAL A 129 15.79 -20.29 6.37
N LYS A 130 16.85 -19.50 6.57
CA LYS A 130 17.92 -19.89 7.51
C LYS A 130 17.28 -20.01 8.89
N LYS A 131 17.36 -21.21 9.49
CA LYS A 131 17.01 -21.45 10.89
C LYS A 131 17.91 -20.67 11.83
#